data_AF-A0A351AQP6-F1
#
_entry.id   AF-A0A351AQP6-F1
#
_cell.length_a   1.000
_cell.length_b   1.000
_cell.length_c   1.000
_cell.angle_alpha   90.00
_cell.angle_beta   90.00
_cell.angle_gamma   90.00
#
_symmetry.space_group_name_H-M   'P 1'
#
loop_
_entity.id
_entity.type
_entity.pdbx_description
1 polymer ?
#
loop_
_entity_poly.entity_id
_entity_poly.type
_entity_poly.pdbx_seq_one_letter_code
_entity_poly.pdbx_strand_id
1 'polypeptide(L)'
;DVHGVAHITGGGFDENIPRILREGQGIEVQEGSWTILPIFRFLEKYGNIPHREMFNIFNMGVGMVLALDESEVQKAIDILAGYGDKATVIGRVTDRPGVDIHLL
;
A
#
# COMPACT_ATOMS: atom_id res chain seq x y z
N ASP A 1 -17.17 6.52 4.10
CA ASP A 1 -16.81 5.98 5.42
C ASP A 1 -15.40 5.38 5.32
N VAL A 2 -14.63 5.33 6.41
CA VAL A 2 -13.29 4.71 6.42
C VAL A 2 -13.34 3.46 7.29
N HIS A 3 -13.11 2.31 6.69
CA HIS A 3 -13.22 1.01 7.33
C HIS A 3 -11.92 0.54 8.00
N GLY A 4 -10.77 1.09 7.57
CA GLY A 4 -9.48 0.77 8.14
C GLY A 4 -8.38 1.74 7.72
N VAL A 5 -7.36 1.91 8.55
CA VAL A 5 -6.20 2.76 8.28
C VAL A 5 -4.92 2.06 8.76
N ALA A 6 -3.98 1.84 7.85
CA ALA A 6 -2.69 1.23 8.15
C ALA A 6 -1.57 2.26 7.95
N HIS A 7 -0.78 2.50 9.00
CA HIS A 7 0.48 3.24 8.90
C HIS A 7 1.60 2.28 8.51
N ILE A 8 2.23 2.52 7.35
CA ILE A 8 3.23 1.61 6.80
C ILE A 8 4.61 1.96 7.37
N THR A 9 5.06 1.12 8.31
CA THR A 9 6.32 1.31 9.05
C THR A 9 7.24 0.11 8.88
N GLY A 10 7.85 -0.39 9.96
CA GLY A 10 8.59 -1.66 9.93
C GLY A 10 7.66 -2.80 9.50
N GLY A 11 8.20 -3.75 8.74
CA GLY A 11 7.43 -4.87 8.20
C GLY A 11 6.63 -4.54 6.91
N GLY A 12 6.68 -3.29 6.44
CA GLY A 12 6.15 -2.88 5.15
C GLY A 12 4.67 -3.25 4.94
N PHE A 13 4.32 -3.73 3.76
CA PHE A 13 2.95 -3.99 3.36
C PHE A 13 2.40 -5.25 4.04
N ASP A 14 3.21 -6.31 4.03
CA ASP A 14 2.87 -7.62 4.57
C ASP A 14 2.55 -7.63 6.05
N GLU A 15 3.23 -6.80 6.85
CA GLU A 15 2.90 -6.72 8.27
C GLU A 15 1.81 -5.71 8.59
N ASN A 16 1.72 -4.60 7.87
CA ASN A 16 0.88 -3.47 8.29
C ASN A 16 -0.53 -3.52 7.69
N ILE A 17 -0.69 -3.86 6.41
CA ILE A 17 -2.01 -3.84 5.74
C ILE A 17 -2.95 -4.94 6.28
N PRO A 18 -2.51 -6.20 6.52
CA PRO A 18 -3.42 -7.22 7.03
C PRO A 18 -4.05 -6.89 8.40
N ARG A 19 -3.44 -6.00 9.20
CA ARG A 19 -3.96 -5.58 10.51
C ARG A 19 -5.30 -4.84 10.45
N ILE A 20 -5.66 -4.32 9.28
CA ILE A 20 -6.92 -3.60 9.08
C ILE A 20 -7.97 -4.42 8.33
N LEU A 21 -7.64 -5.66 7.95
CA LEU A 21 -8.54 -6.57 7.22
C LEU A 21 -9.33 -7.45 8.19
N ARG A 22 -10.51 -7.90 7.76
CA ARG A 22 -11.30 -8.89 8.50
C ARG A 22 -10.77 -10.30 8.24
N GLU A 23 -11.13 -11.24 9.10
CA GLU A 23 -10.83 -12.65 8.89
C GLU A 23 -11.34 -13.14 7.52
N GLY A 24 -10.50 -13.89 6.80
CA GLY A 24 -10.80 -14.37 5.45
C GLY A 24 -10.49 -13.37 4.34
N GLN A 25 -10.21 -12.10 4.64
CA GLN A 25 -9.87 -11.09 3.63
C GLN A 25 -8.36 -11.04 3.34
N GLY A 26 -8.02 -10.58 2.14
CA GLY A 26 -6.67 -10.21 1.76
C GLY A 26 -6.64 -8.90 0.98
N ILE A 27 -5.50 -8.62 0.36
CA ILE A 27 -5.30 -7.43 -0.47
C ILE A 27 -4.55 -7.81 -1.74
N GLU A 28 -4.99 -7.23 -2.85
CA GLU A 28 -4.24 -7.19 -4.12
C GLU A 28 -3.76 -5.76 -4.34
N VAL A 29 -2.45 -5.57 -4.53
CA VAL A 29 -1.78 -4.28 -4.73
C VAL A 29 -1.12 -4.26 -6.10
N GLN A 30 -1.26 -3.15 -6.82
CA GLN A 30 -0.68 -2.96 -8.15
C GLN A 30 0.53 -2.02 -8.08
N GLU A 31 1.74 -2.55 -8.28
CA GLU A 31 2.93 -1.70 -8.45
C GLU A 31 2.76 -0.82 -9.69
N GLY A 32 3.24 0.43 -9.60
CA GLY A 32 3.11 1.45 -10.66
C GLY A 32 1.90 2.37 -10.49
N SER A 33 1.00 2.07 -9.56
CA SER A 33 -0.12 2.96 -9.21
C SER A 33 0.30 4.19 -8.38
N TRP A 34 1.51 4.17 -7.81
CA TRP A 34 2.20 5.31 -7.21
C TRP A 34 3.67 5.37 -7.65
N THR A 35 4.34 6.47 -7.34
CA THR A 35 5.78 6.64 -7.61
C THR A 35 6.62 6.06 -6.48
N ILE A 36 7.39 5.01 -6.78
CA ILE A 36 8.44 4.51 -5.89
C ILE A 36 9.65 5.45 -5.99
N LEU A 37 10.07 6.01 -4.85
CA LEU A 37 11.18 6.98 -4.83
C LEU A 37 12.53 6.31 -5.19
N PRO A 38 13.45 7.03 -5.86
CA PRO A 38 14.73 6.47 -6.31
C PRO A 38 15.60 5.85 -5.22
N ILE A 39 15.45 6.29 -3.96
CA ILE A 39 16.19 5.73 -2.82
C ILE A 39 15.87 4.25 -2.61
N PHE A 40 14.65 3.79 -2.87
CA PHE A 40 14.30 2.37 -2.73
C PHE A 40 14.99 1.52 -3.79
N ARG A 41 15.09 2.03 -5.03
CA ARG A 41 15.86 1.36 -6.10
C ARG A 41 17.35 1.31 -5.79
N PHE A 42 17.87 2.35 -5.14
CA PHE A 42 19.25 2.34 -4.62
C PHE A 42 19.42 1.25 -3.55
N LEU A 43 18.56 1.21 -2.53
CA LEU A 43 18.62 0.22 -1.46
C LEU A 43 18.48 -1.21 -1.97
N GLU A 44 17.55 -1.45 -2.89
CA GLU A 44 17.36 -2.72 -3.58
C GLU A 44 18.64 -3.20 -4.25
N LYS A 45 19.22 -2.35 -5.11
CA LYS A 45 20.43 -2.68 -5.89
C LYS A 45 21.64 -2.94 -5.01
N TYR A 46 21.91 -2.06 -4.04
CA TYR A 46 23.14 -2.13 -3.24
C TYR A 46 23.02 -3.05 -2.03
N GLY A 47 21.80 -3.27 -1.53
CA GLY A 47 21.50 -4.27 -0.51
C GLY A 47 21.39 -5.68 -1.07
N ASN A 48 21.32 -5.85 -2.40
CA ASN A 48 21.05 -7.14 -3.06
C ASN A 48 19.77 -7.80 -2.52
N ILE A 49 18.71 -7.00 -2.38
CA ILE A 49 17.43 -7.42 -1.82
C ILE A 49 16.49 -7.78 -2.98
N PRO A 50 15.83 -8.96 -2.96
CA PRO A 50 14.79 -9.30 -3.93
C PRO A 50 13.67 -8.26 -3.98
N HIS A 51 13.16 -7.93 -5.17
CA HIS A 51 12.19 -6.85 -5.33
C HIS A 51 10.93 -7.01 -4.44
N ARG A 52 10.37 -8.22 -4.37
CA ARG A 52 9.20 -8.51 -3.51
C ARG A 52 9.50 -8.29 -2.02
N GLU A 53 10.73 -8.58 -1.60
CA GLU A 53 11.16 -8.45 -0.20
C GLU A 53 11.32 -6.99 0.21
N MET A 54 11.56 -6.08 -0.75
CA MET A 54 11.56 -4.64 -0.49
C MET A 54 10.24 -4.17 0.14
N PHE A 55 9.11 -4.74 -0.29
CA PHE A 55 7.78 -4.44 0.25
C PHE A 55 7.53 -5.02 1.65
N ASN A 56 8.35 -5.97 2.12
CA ASN A 56 8.28 -6.51 3.49
C ASN A 56 9.11 -5.68 4.48
N ILE A 57 10.01 -4.85 3.98
CA ILE A 57 10.99 -4.13 4.81
C ILE A 57 10.67 -2.64 4.83
N PHE A 58 10.36 -2.09 3.66
CA PHE A 58 10.18 -0.67 3.44
C PHE A 58 8.74 -0.32 3.08
N ASN A 59 8.40 0.96 3.25
CA ASN A 59 7.11 1.49 2.84
C ASN A 59 6.99 1.73 1.32
N MET A 60 8.08 1.60 0.57
CA MET A 60 8.12 1.74 -0.89
C MET A 60 7.51 3.05 -1.43
N GLY A 61 7.42 4.11 -0.60
CA GLY A 61 6.84 5.40 -0.95
C GLY A 61 5.39 5.60 -0.50
N VAL A 62 4.75 4.60 0.10
CA VAL A 62 3.38 4.69 0.66
C VAL A 62 3.46 4.73 2.18
N GLY A 63 3.28 5.90 2.77
CA GLY A 63 3.31 6.05 4.24
C GLY A 63 2.04 5.55 4.93
N MET A 64 0.89 5.62 4.27
CA MET A 64 -0.41 5.27 4.86
C MET A 64 -1.34 4.66 3.82
N VAL A 65 -2.13 3.67 4.23
CA VAL A 65 -3.16 3.02 3.41
C VAL A 65 -4.51 3.16 4.11
N LEU A 66 -5.52 3.56 3.36
CA LEU A 66 -6.91 3.65 3.84
C LEU A 66 -7.75 2.59 3.10
N ALA A 67 -8.56 1.85 3.84
CA ALA A 67 -9.56 0.93 3.28
C ALA A 67 -10.95 1.56 3.44
N LEU A 68 -11.67 1.69 2.33
CA LEU A 68 -13.01 2.28 2.24
C LEU A 68 -13.78 1.67 1.06
N ASP A 69 -15.07 1.95 0.98
CA ASP A 69 -15.89 1.59 -0.17
C ASP A 69 -15.40 2.27 -1.46
N GLU A 70 -15.46 1.54 -2.57
CA GLU A 70 -15.04 2.01 -3.89
C GLU A 70 -15.76 3.32 -4.30
N SER A 71 -17.03 3.45 -3.93
CA SER A 71 -17.84 4.64 -4.22
C SER A 71 -17.36 5.92 -3.51
N GLU A 72 -16.60 5.80 -2.42
CA GLU A 72 -16.08 6.93 -1.65
C GLU A 72 -14.63 7.30 -2.03
N VAL A 73 -13.98 6.52 -2.91
CA VAL A 73 -12.56 6.69 -3.28
C VAL A 73 -12.25 8.08 -3.81
N GLN A 74 -13.00 8.56 -4.80
CA GLN A 74 -12.73 9.86 -5.42
C GLN A 74 -12.85 11.00 -4.40
N LYS A 75 -13.89 10.93 -3.57
CA LYS A 75 -14.12 11.92 -2.50
C LYS A 75 -12.98 11.92 -1.48
N ALA A 76 -12.46 10.76 -1.11
CA ALA A 76 -11.31 10.67 -0.20
C ALA A 76 -10.06 11.29 -0.83
N ILE A 77 -9.80 11.00 -2.11
CA ILE A 77 -8.67 11.60 -2.86
C ILE A 77 -8.80 13.13 -2.90
N ASP A 78 -9.99 13.65 -3.21
CA ASP A 78 -10.23 15.10 -3.30
C ASP A 78 -10.03 15.80 -1.94
N ILE A 79 -10.49 15.17 -0.85
CA ILE A 79 -10.28 15.68 0.52
C ILE A 79 -8.79 15.74 0.83
N LEU A 80 -8.05 14.64 0.61
CA LEU A 80 -6.62 14.57 0.90
C LEU A 80 -5.83 15.58 0.05
N ALA A 81 -6.18 15.72 -1.24
CA ALA A 81 -5.60 16.74 -2.12
C ALA A 81 -5.83 18.16 -1.59
N GLY A 82 -7.00 18.43 -1.01
CA GLY A 82 -7.31 19.71 -0.35
C GLY A 82 -6.41 20.05 0.84
N TYR A 83 -5.81 19.03 1.47
CA TYR A 83 -4.80 19.19 2.54
C TYR A 83 -3.35 19.15 2.02
N GLY A 84 -3.14 18.98 0.71
CA GLY A 84 -1.82 18.94 0.08
C GLY A 84 -1.21 17.54 -0.05
N ASP A 85 -1.95 16.49 0.33
CA ASP A 85 -1.49 15.11 0.19
C ASP A 85 -1.77 14.56 -1.22
N LYS A 86 -0.90 13.65 -1.67
CA LYS A 86 -1.10 12.90 -2.93
C LYS A 86 -1.59 11.50 -2.60
N ALA A 87 -2.87 11.26 -2.86
CA ALA A 87 -3.48 9.94 -2.73
C ALA A 87 -3.72 9.31 -4.11
N THR A 88 -3.63 7.98 -4.17
CA THR A 88 -3.91 7.19 -5.37
C THR A 88 -4.51 5.84 -4.96
N VAL A 89 -5.25 5.22 -5.87
CA VAL A 89 -5.76 3.87 -5.66
C VAL A 89 -4.63 2.89 -5.91
N ILE A 90 -4.21 2.17 -4.86
CA ILE A 90 -3.09 1.23 -4.94
C ILE A 90 -3.51 -0.23 -5.15
N GLY A 91 -4.78 -0.55 -4.93
CA GLY A 91 -5.24 -1.92 -4.86
C GLY A 91 -6.69 -2.08 -4.39
N ARG A 92 -7.05 -3.31 -4.03
CA ARG A 92 -8.39 -3.67 -3.54
C ARG A 92 -8.32 -4.79 -2.49
N VAL A 93 -9.30 -4.81 -1.60
CA VAL A 93 -9.52 -5.92 -0.67
C VAL A 93 -10.10 -7.11 -1.43
N THR A 94 -9.69 -8.32 -1.06
CA THR A 94 -10.13 -9.58 -1.67
C THR A 94 -10.74 -10.51 -0.63
N ASP A 95 -11.41 -11.56 -1.09
CA ASP A 95 -11.97 -12.66 -0.29
C ASP A 95 -10.97 -13.83 -0.09
N ARG A 96 -9.68 -13.59 -0.37
CA ARG A 96 -8.61 -14.59 -0.25
C ARG A 96 -7.53 -14.04 0.68
N PRO A 97 -7.21 -14.72 1.79
CA PRO A 97 -6.16 -14.26 2.71
C PRO A 97 -4.81 -14.07 2.02
N GLY A 98 -4.10 -13.02 2.41
CA GLY A 98 -2.73 -12.74 1.97
C GLY A 98 -2.54 -11.34 1.40
N VAL A 99 -1.29 -11.03 1.06
CA VAL A 99 -0.87 -9.80 0.41
C VAL A 99 -0.25 -10.17 -0.94
N ASP A 100 -1.04 -9.99 -2.00
CA ASP A 100 -0.59 -10.18 -3.37
C ASP A 100 -0.17 -8.83 -3.96
N ILE A 101 1.07 -8.74 -4.43
CA ILE A 101 1.62 -7.53 -5.03
C ILE A 101 1.98 -7.85 -6.47
N HIS A 102 1.32 -7.20 -7.42
CA HIS A 102 1.57 -7.34 -8.84
C HIS A 102 2.74 -6.42 -9.19
N LEU A 103 3.94 -7.01 -9.20
CA LEU A 103 5.20 -6.32 -9.44
C LEU A 103 5.38 -5.91 -10.91
N LEU A 104 6.16 -4.85 -11.14
CA LEU A 104 6.56 -4.38 -12.48
C LEU A 104 7.95 -4.87 -12.92
#